data_AF-A0A314XVF5-F1
#
_entry.id   AF-A0A314XVF5-F1
#
_cell.length_a   1.000
_cell.length_b   1.000
_cell.length_c   1.000
_cell.angle_alpha   90.00
_cell.angle_beta   90.00
_cell.angle_gamma   90.00
#
_symmetry.space_group_name_H-M   'P 1'
#
loop_
_entity.id
_entity.type
_entity.pdbx_description
1 polymer ?
#
loop_
_entity_poly.entity_id
_entity_poly.type
_entity_poly.pdbx_seq_one_letter_code
_entity_poly.pdbx_strand_id
1 'polypeptide(L)'
;MPLYPNLDQLELKRSSWKVLPSSFVLSKLKYLRIRSVEDIEYVPEEGIGNLTLLEKLEIEDCPNLVSLPDQGMGRLISLQRLCISNCPKLASLPDEGMGGLISLQRLEISNCPTLASLPEGIGNVTLLQDFLISGCPNLVSLPDQGMGRLISLKELKIWDCPKLASLPEGMGNLKTLLFLWILDCPILKQRCQKETGEDWSKIAHIPDIRIDPQPGAFF
;
A
#
# COMPACT_ATOMS: atom_id res chain seq x y z
N MET A 1 -28.01 -17.88 -12.88
CA MET A 1 -26.75 -17.77 -12.11
C MET A 1 -25.90 -18.99 -12.42
N PRO A 2 -24.70 -18.87 -13.00
CA PRO A 2 -23.76 -19.98 -12.99
C PRO A 2 -23.07 -20.02 -11.61
N LEU A 3 -23.12 -21.19 -10.98
CA LEU A 3 -22.32 -21.54 -9.81
C LEU A 3 -20.87 -21.78 -10.29
N TYR A 4 -19.90 -21.03 -9.75
CA TYR A 4 -18.47 -21.27 -9.96
C TYR A 4 -17.86 -21.87 -8.68
N PRO A 5 -17.95 -23.20 -8.46
CA PRO A 5 -17.57 -23.82 -7.18
C PRO A 5 -16.07 -23.81 -6.86
N ASN A 6 -15.20 -23.35 -7.78
CA ASN A 6 -13.74 -23.36 -7.65
C ASN A 6 -13.09 -22.03 -8.04
N LEU A 7 -13.73 -20.89 -7.78
CA LEU A 7 -13.15 -19.60 -8.09
C LEU A 7 -12.16 -19.18 -6.99
N ASP A 8 -10.90 -19.61 -7.12
CA ASP A 8 -9.77 -19.15 -6.30
C ASP A 8 -9.27 -17.76 -6.73
N GLN A 9 -9.55 -17.37 -7.98
CA GLN A 9 -9.19 -16.08 -8.57
C GLN A 9 -10.37 -15.42 -9.29
N LEU A 10 -10.63 -14.14 -9.02
CA LEU A 10 -11.71 -13.36 -9.61
C LEU A 10 -11.16 -12.02 -10.10
N GLU A 11 -11.42 -11.71 -11.36
CA GLU A 11 -11.15 -10.40 -11.93
C GLU A 11 -12.47 -9.69 -12.24
N LEU A 12 -12.71 -8.55 -11.60
CA LEU A 12 -13.87 -7.69 -11.79
C LEU A 12 -13.47 -6.53 -12.69
N LYS A 13 -14.10 -6.44 -13.86
CA LYS A 13 -13.90 -5.36 -14.83
C LYS A 13 -15.17 -4.54 -15.04
N ARG A 14 -15.03 -3.25 -15.34
CA ARG A 14 -16.18 -2.36 -15.63
C ARG A 14 -17.21 -2.44 -14.49
N SER A 15 -18.50 -2.41 -14.77
CA SER A 15 -19.56 -2.48 -13.75
C SER A 15 -19.75 -3.85 -13.07
N SER A 16 -18.83 -4.82 -13.25
CA SER A 16 -18.95 -6.17 -12.65
C SER A 16 -18.75 -6.20 -11.14
N TRP A 17 -18.21 -5.12 -10.54
CA TRP A 17 -17.96 -5.03 -9.11
C TRP A 17 -19.23 -5.06 -8.24
N LYS A 18 -20.38 -4.70 -8.81
CA LYS A 18 -21.71 -4.75 -8.16
C LYS A 18 -22.14 -6.16 -7.72
N VAL A 19 -21.36 -7.19 -8.05
CA VAL A 19 -21.56 -8.58 -7.62
C VAL A 19 -20.95 -8.85 -6.23
N LEU A 20 -20.02 -8.02 -5.76
CA LEU A 20 -19.39 -8.16 -4.42
C LEU A 20 -20.38 -8.12 -3.24
N PRO A 21 -21.43 -7.27 -3.20
CA PRO A 21 -22.37 -7.21 -2.08
C PRO A 21 -23.23 -8.46 -1.90
N SER A 22 -23.32 -9.37 -2.88
CA SER A 22 -24.47 -10.30 -2.99
C SER A 22 -24.14 -11.80 -2.94
N SER A 23 -22.89 -12.22 -2.70
CA SER A 23 -22.60 -13.67 -2.75
C SER A 23 -21.64 -14.21 -1.68
N PHE A 24 -22.19 -14.99 -0.75
CA PHE A 24 -21.46 -15.92 0.13
C PHE A 24 -20.58 -16.95 -0.64
N VAL A 25 -20.77 -17.01 -1.96
CA VAL A 25 -20.10 -17.92 -2.91
C VAL A 25 -18.61 -17.62 -3.05
N LEU A 26 -18.16 -16.39 -2.74
CA LEU A 26 -16.77 -15.96 -2.88
C LEU A 26 -15.92 -16.15 -1.61
N SER A 27 -16.44 -16.79 -0.57
CA SER A 27 -15.71 -17.00 0.71
C SER A 27 -14.43 -17.82 0.57
N LYS A 28 -14.25 -18.57 -0.53
CA LYS A 28 -13.03 -19.34 -0.85
C LYS A 28 -12.03 -18.60 -1.73
N LEU A 29 -12.35 -17.36 -2.12
CA LEU A 29 -11.55 -16.58 -3.06
C LEU A 29 -10.20 -16.22 -2.41
N LYS A 30 -9.11 -16.50 -3.13
CA LYS A 30 -7.74 -16.20 -2.70
C LYS A 30 -7.16 -14.98 -3.41
N TYR A 31 -7.60 -14.70 -4.63
CA TYR A 31 -7.15 -13.54 -5.40
C TYR A 31 -8.33 -12.78 -5.98
N LEU A 32 -8.39 -11.48 -5.69
CA LEU A 32 -9.35 -10.55 -6.25
C LEU A 32 -8.58 -9.43 -6.96
N ARG A 33 -8.91 -9.21 -8.22
CA ARG A 33 -8.47 -8.04 -8.98
C ARG A 33 -9.68 -7.21 -9.38
N ILE A 34 -9.71 -5.94 -9.02
CA ILE A 34 -10.71 -4.96 -9.44
C ILE A 34 -10.01 -4.04 -10.42
N ARG A 35 -10.38 -4.07 -11.70
CA ARG A 35 -9.66 -3.35 -12.75
C ARG A 35 -10.57 -2.58 -13.69
N SER A 36 -10.21 -1.33 -14.01
CA SER A 36 -10.93 -0.51 -15.00
C SER A 36 -12.42 -0.37 -14.65
N VAL A 37 -12.70 -0.02 -13.39
CA VAL A 37 -14.04 0.16 -12.86
C VAL A 37 -14.33 1.65 -12.70
N GLU A 38 -15.14 2.19 -13.61
CA GLU A 38 -15.43 3.62 -13.64
C GLU A 38 -16.55 4.03 -12.68
N ASP A 39 -17.47 3.14 -12.32
CA ASP A 39 -18.63 3.46 -11.49
C ASP A 39 -18.46 3.12 -10.01
N ILE A 40 -17.25 2.73 -9.57
CA ILE A 40 -16.95 2.46 -8.17
C ILE A 40 -16.43 3.73 -7.50
N GLU A 41 -17.25 4.29 -6.61
CA GLU A 41 -16.81 5.34 -5.69
C GLU A 41 -16.35 4.76 -4.36
N TYR A 42 -17.03 3.71 -3.90
CA TYR A 42 -16.79 3.04 -2.63
C TYR A 42 -16.92 1.51 -2.80
N VAL A 43 -15.94 0.76 -2.29
CA VAL A 43 -16.03 -0.71 -2.19
C VAL A 43 -17.00 -1.06 -1.03
N PRO A 44 -17.92 -2.03 -1.20
CA PRO A 44 -18.94 -2.30 -0.19
C PRO A 44 -18.34 -3.05 1.01
N GLU A 45 -18.71 -2.60 2.21
CA GLU A 45 -18.23 -3.10 3.51
C GLU A 45 -18.31 -4.62 3.65
N GLU A 46 -19.53 -5.16 3.50
CA GLU A 46 -19.79 -6.59 3.68
C GLU A 46 -19.22 -7.42 2.53
N GLY A 47 -19.18 -6.86 1.31
CA GLY A 47 -18.72 -7.59 0.13
C GLY A 47 -17.25 -7.96 0.23
N ILE A 48 -16.39 -7.01 0.59
CA ILE A 48 -14.96 -7.29 0.78
C ILE A 48 -14.71 -7.99 2.12
N GLY A 49 -15.41 -7.61 3.20
CA GLY A 49 -15.17 -8.12 4.54
C GLY A 49 -15.47 -9.60 4.73
N ASN A 50 -16.21 -10.22 3.80
CA ASN A 50 -16.49 -11.65 3.78
C ASN A 50 -15.38 -12.50 3.12
N LEU A 51 -14.40 -11.87 2.46
CA LEU A 51 -13.31 -12.55 1.75
C LEU A 51 -12.14 -12.84 2.71
N THR A 52 -12.41 -13.48 3.84
CA THR A 52 -11.41 -13.68 4.92
C THR A 52 -10.23 -14.58 4.53
N LEU A 53 -10.39 -15.38 3.46
CA LEU A 53 -9.34 -16.24 2.87
C LEU A 53 -8.58 -15.56 1.72
N LEU A 54 -8.86 -14.28 1.44
CA LEU A 54 -8.20 -13.55 0.37
C LEU A 54 -6.72 -13.36 0.70
N GLU A 55 -5.84 -13.85 -0.17
CA GLU A 55 -4.39 -13.75 -0.05
C GLU A 55 -3.83 -12.57 -0.87
N LYS A 56 -4.54 -12.18 -1.94
CA LYS A 56 -4.11 -11.11 -2.85
C LYS A 56 -5.28 -10.22 -3.27
N LEU A 57 -5.10 -8.91 -3.14
CA LEU A 57 -6.03 -7.89 -3.59
C LEU A 57 -5.30 -6.89 -4.49
N GLU A 58 -5.78 -6.72 -5.72
CA GLU A 58 -5.29 -5.72 -6.67
C GLU A 58 -6.44 -4.79 -7.08
N ILE A 59 -6.25 -3.49 -6.96
CA ILE A 59 -7.20 -2.47 -7.37
C ILE A 59 -6.48 -1.55 -8.36
N GLU A 60 -6.92 -1.53 -9.60
CA GLU A 60 -6.19 -0.89 -10.69
C GLU A 60 -7.13 -0.10 -11.61
N ASP A 61 -6.70 1.07 -12.06
CA ASP A 61 -7.43 1.87 -13.05
C ASP A 61 -8.90 2.15 -12.61
N CYS A 62 -9.10 2.51 -11.34
CA CYS A 62 -10.42 2.85 -10.78
C CYS A 62 -10.53 4.38 -10.62
N PRO A 63 -10.90 5.14 -11.66
CA PRO A 63 -10.78 6.60 -11.69
C PRO A 63 -11.68 7.33 -10.68
N ASN A 64 -12.76 6.68 -10.24
CA ASN A 64 -13.73 7.29 -9.32
C ASN A 64 -13.63 6.78 -7.89
N LEU A 65 -12.73 5.83 -7.59
CA LEU A 65 -12.59 5.26 -6.24
C LEU A 65 -12.08 6.33 -5.28
N VAL A 66 -12.85 6.61 -4.22
CA VAL A 66 -12.55 7.64 -3.22
C VAL A 66 -11.88 7.04 -1.98
N SER A 67 -12.38 5.88 -1.52
CA SER A 67 -11.86 5.17 -0.35
C SER A 67 -12.22 3.68 -0.37
N LEU A 68 -11.54 2.91 0.47
CA LEU A 68 -11.88 1.50 0.76
C LEU A 68 -12.67 1.43 2.09
N PRO A 69 -13.49 0.39 2.29
CA PRO A 69 -14.24 0.17 3.52
C PRO A 69 -13.31 -0.16 4.69
N ASP A 70 -13.52 0.51 5.81
CA ASP A 70 -12.57 0.43 6.93
C ASP A 70 -12.64 -0.94 7.64
N GLN A 71 -13.80 -1.29 8.21
CA GLN A 71 -13.95 -2.54 8.96
C GLN A 71 -13.86 -3.78 8.06
N GLY A 72 -14.27 -3.67 6.80
CA GLY A 72 -14.24 -4.72 5.79
C GLY A 72 -12.82 -5.10 5.45
N MET A 73 -11.93 -4.11 5.28
CA MET A 73 -10.51 -4.36 5.06
C MET A 73 -9.86 -5.02 6.29
N GLY A 74 -10.26 -4.62 7.50
CA GLY A 74 -9.75 -5.21 8.75
C GLY A 74 -10.06 -6.70 8.94
N ARG A 75 -11.00 -7.25 8.16
CA ARG A 75 -11.36 -8.69 8.19
C ARG A 75 -10.52 -9.55 7.25
N LEU A 76 -9.71 -8.96 6.38
CA LEU A 76 -8.87 -9.66 5.41
C LEU A 76 -7.59 -10.21 6.06
N ILE A 77 -7.75 -11.01 7.10
CA ILE A 77 -6.66 -11.51 7.96
C ILE A 77 -5.66 -12.42 7.21
N SER A 78 -6.05 -12.99 6.06
CA SER A 78 -5.20 -13.83 5.22
C SER A 78 -4.45 -13.05 4.13
N LEU A 79 -4.69 -11.74 4.00
CA LEU A 79 -4.18 -10.95 2.89
C LEU A 79 -2.67 -10.78 3.01
N GLN A 80 -1.94 -11.25 2.00
CA GLN A 80 -0.48 -11.22 1.92
C GLN A 80 0.01 -10.11 0.98
N ARG A 81 -0.76 -9.78 -0.05
CA ARG A 81 -0.42 -8.71 -1.01
C ARG A 81 -1.60 -7.79 -1.27
N LEU A 82 -1.37 -6.50 -1.09
CA LEU A 82 -2.27 -5.42 -1.47
C LEU A 82 -1.56 -4.52 -2.49
N CYS A 83 -2.16 -4.35 -3.67
CA CYS A 83 -1.72 -3.39 -4.67
C CYS A 83 -2.88 -2.47 -5.04
N ILE A 84 -2.63 -1.16 -5.00
CA ILE A 84 -3.57 -0.13 -5.44
C ILE A 84 -2.83 0.76 -6.43
N SER A 85 -3.31 0.82 -7.68
CA SER A 85 -2.67 1.60 -8.73
C SER A 85 -3.68 2.41 -9.56
N ASN A 86 -3.25 3.57 -10.04
CA ASN A 86 -4.02 4.42 -10.97
C ASN A 86 -5.44 4.75 -10.43
N CYS A 87 -5.53 5.15 -9.17
CA CYS A 87 -6.77 5.55 -8.50
C CYS A 87 -6.73 7.06 -8.18
N PRO A 88 -6.96 7.95 -9.17
CA PRO A 88 -6.73 9.39 -9.06
C PRO A 88 -7.63 10.15 -8.08
N LYS A 89 -8.71 9.55 -7.59
CA LYS A 89 -9.59 10.14 -6.55
C LYS A 89 -9.41 9.52 -5.17
N LEU A 90 -8.53 8.52 -5.02
CA LEU A 90 -8.31 7.85 -3.75
C LEU A 90 -7.69 8.85 -2.77
N ALA A 91 -8.49 9.31 -1.80
CA ALA A 91 -8.10 10.38 -0.88
C ALA A 91 -7.47 9.82 0.40
N SER A 92 -7.87 8.62 0.81
CA SER A 92 -7.39 7.95 2.01
C SER A 92 -7.46 6.43 1.88
N LEU A 93 -6.68 5.75 2.71
CA LEU A 93 -6.83 4.33 3.01
C LEU A 93 -7.52 4.15 4.37
N PRO A 94 -8.19 3.01 4.60
CA PRO A 94 -8.67 2.56 5.91
C PRO A 94 -7.64 2.71 7.01
N ASP A 95 -7.99 3.29 8.15
CA ASP A 95 -7.04 3.39 9.26
C ASP A 95 -7.05 2.12 10.10
N GLU A 96 -8.16 1.84 10.78
CA GLU A 96 -8.34 0.62 11.57
C GLU A 96 -8.24 -0.64 10.70
N GLY A 97 -8.79 -0.57 9.49
CA GLY A 97 -8.81 -1.65 8.52
C GLY A 97 -7.42 -2.08 8.05
N MET A 98 -6.51 -1.13 7.85
CA MET A 98 -5.12 -1.46 7.51
C MET A 98 -4.42 -2.18 8.68
N GLY A 99 -4.78 -1.84 9.92
CA GLY A 99 -4.25 -2.51 11.09
C GLY A 99 -4.70 -3.96 11.27
N GLY A 100 -5.81 -4.36 10.64
CA GLY A 100 -6.31 -5.74 10.65
C GLY A 100 -5.64 -6.68 9.64
N LEU A 101 -4.81 -6.16 8.72
CA LEU A 101 -4.13 -6.94 7.68
C LEU A 101 -2.89 -7.69 8.23
N ILE A 102 -3.07 -8.47 9.28
CA ILE A 102 -1.98 -9.06 10.07
C ILE A 102 -1.04 -10.01 9.30
N SER A 103 -1.48 -10.54 8.15
CA SER A 103 -0.68 -11.42 7.27
C SER A 103 0.01 -10.68 6.12
N LEU A 104 -0.13 -9.35 6.03
CA LEU A 104 0.33 -8.58 4.88
C LEU A 104 1.86 -8.57 4.81
N GLN A 105 2.39 -8.95 3.64
CA GLN A 105 3.82 -9.02 3.37
C GLN A 105 4.25 -8.00 2.31
N ARG A 106 3.34 -7.62 1.40
CA ARG A 106 3.62 -6.64 0.34
C ARG A 106 2.50 -5.62 0.22
N LEU A 107 2.89 -4.35 0.31
CA LEU A 107 2.01 -3.20 0.08
C LEU A 107 2.58 -2.35 -1.06
N GLU A 108 1.75 -2.10 -2.07
CA GLU A 108 2.09 -1.31 -3.23
C GLU A 108 0.99 -0.27 -3.48
N ILE A 109 1.36 1.00 -3.50
CA ILE A 109 0.47 2.12 -3.80
C ILE A 109 1.12 2.95 -4.90
N SER A 110 0.49 3.06 -6.07
CA SER A 110 1.04 3.81 -7.19
C SER A 110 0.03 4.71 -7.89
N ASN A 111 0.46 5.88 -8.34
CA ASN A 111 -0.36 6.81 -9.15
C ASN A 111 -1.70 7.15 -8.48
N CYS A 112 -1.65 7.53 -7.20
CA CYS A 112 -2.79 7.99 -6.39
C CYS A 112 -2.59 9.47 -6.02
N PRO A 113 -2.73 10.41 -6.98
CA PRO A 113 -2.39 11.82 -6.78
C PRO A 113 -3.18 12.56 -5.70
N THR A 114 -4.38 12.11 -5.31
CA THR A 114 -5.15 12.72 -4.21
C THR A 114 -4.75 12.25 -2.82
N LEU A 115 -3.99 11.16 -2.72
CA LEU A 115 -3.60 10.58 -1.44
C LEU A 115 -2.61 11.52 -0.74
N ALA A 116 -3.02 12.07 0.40
CA ALA A 116 -2.24 13.07 1.13
C ALA A 116 -1.46 12.50 2.32
N SER A 117 -1.94 11.41 2.91
CA SER A 117 -1.31 10.71 4.03
C SER A 117 -1.59 9.22 3.95
N LEU A 118 -0.79 8.44 4.67
CA LEU A 118 -1.02 7.03 4.91
C LEU A 118 -1.57 6.81 6.34
N PRO A 119 -2.39 5.77 6.55
CA PRO A 119 -2.97 5.46 7.86
C PRO A 119 -1.92 4.98 8.86
N GLU A 120 -2.11 5.34 10.14
CA GLU A 120 -1.28 4.87 11.25
C GLU A 120 -1.46 3.37 11.51
N GLY A 121 -2.61 2.80 11.12
CA GLY A 121 -2.86 1.37 11.16
C GLY A 121 -1.82 0.50 10.43
N ILE A 122 -1.08 1.07 9.45
CA ILE A 122 0.07 0.38 8.82
C ILE A 122 1.09 -0.07 9.88
N GLY A 123 1.24 0.65 10.99
CA GLY A 123 2.13 0.23 12.07
C GLY A 123 1.82 -1.13 12.70
N ASN A 124 0.64 -1.71 12.44
CA ASN A 124 0.25 -3.01 12.96
C ASN A 124 0.56 -4.17 11.98
N VAL A 125 0.91 -3.89 10.71
CA VAL A 125 1.26 -4.93 9.73
C VAL A 125 2.72 -5.38 9.87
N THR A 126 3.05 -5.96 11.02
CA THR A 126 4.43 -6.30 11.43
C THR A 126 5.14 -7.35 10.56
N LEU A 127 4.40 -8.08 9.71
CA LEU A 127 4.93 -9.05 8.75
C LEU A 127 5.25 -8.43 7.37
N LEU A 128 5.02 -7.12 7.19
CA LEU A 128 5.30 -6.43 5.95
C LEU A 128 6.80 -6.50 5.63
N GLN A 129 7.14 -6.97 4.43
CA GLN A 129 8.51 -7.13 3.94
C GLN A 129 8.83 -6.13 2.83
N ASP A 130 7.86 -5.87 1.95
CA ASP A 130 8.03 -4.99 0.79
C ASP A 130 7.01 -3.86 0.82
N PHE A 131 7.49 -2.61 0.85
CA PHE A 131 6.63 -1.44 0.79
C PHE A 131 7.06 -0.51 -0.36
N LEU A 132 6.19 -0.36 -1.35
CA LEU A 132 6.36 0.54 -2.49
C LEU A 132 5.28 1.64 -2.49
N ILE A 133 5.72 2.89 -2.59
CA ILE A 133 4.87 4.05 -2.85
C ILE A 133 5.44 4.77 -4.07
N SER A 134 4.62 5.03 -5.08
CA SER A 134 5.06 5.70 -6.30
C SER A 134 4.02 6.68 -6.84
N GLY A 135 4.43 7.81 -7.42
CA GLY A 135 3.50 8.70 -8.14
C GLY A 135 2.36 9.22 -7.26
N CYS A 136 2.69 9.65 -6.03
CA CYS A 136 1.73 10.20 -5.07
C CYS A 136 2.12 11.66 -4.75
N PRO A 137 1.92 12.61 -5.68
CA PRO A 137 2.42 13.98 -5.57
C PRO A 137 1.86 14.82 -4.42
N ASN A 138 0.73 14.42 -3.82
CA ASN A 138 0.17 15.10 -2.65
C ASN A 138 0.52 14.44 -1.32
N LEU A 139 1.24 13.32 -1.31
CA LEU A 139 1.64 12.63 -0.09
C LEU A 139 2.64 13.51 0.67
N VAL A 140 2.27 13.95 1.88
CA VAL A 140 3.12 14.84 2.70
C VAL A 140 3.86 14.11 3.81
N SER A 141 3.34 12.98 4.29
CA SER A 141 3.94 12.20 5.38
C SER A 141 3.68 10.70 5.24
N LEU A 142 4.61 9.90 5.79
CA LEU A 142 4.41 8.49 6.12
C LEU A 142 3.87 8.38 7.56
N PRO A 143 3.41 7.19 8.00
CA PRO A 143 2.92 7.00 9.37
C PRO A 143 4.03 7.25 10.41
N ASP A 144 3.91 8.27 11.24
CA ASP A 144 5.00 8.71 12.12
C ASP A 144 5.20 7.75 13.31
N GLN A 145 4.09 7.33 13.93
CA GLN A 145 4.11 6.46 15.12
C GLN A 145 4.18 4.98 14.73
N GLY A 146 3.56 4.62 13.60
CA GLY A 146 3.46 3.25 13.13
C GLY A 146 4.72 2.70 12.45
N MET A 147 5.46 3.52 11.69
CA MET A 147 6.52 3.02 10.80
C MET A 147 7.59 2.20 11.53
N GLY A 148 8.02 2.63 12.71
CA GLY A 148 9.07 1.93 13.48
C GLY A 148 8.68 0.55 14.02
N ARG A 149 7.42 0.12 13.84
CA ARG A 149 6.92 -1.20 14.25
C ARG A 149 6.98 -2.24 13.11
N LEU A 150 7.34 -1.84 11.90
CA LEU A 150 7.46 -2.71 10.73
C LEU A 150 8.75 -3.56 10.79
N ILE A 151 8.92 -4.34 11.86
CA ILE A 151 10.15 -5.06 12.20
C ILE A 151 10.57 -6.14 11.18
N SER A 152 9.70 -6.50 10.24
CA SER A 152 10.01 -7.45 9.16
C SER A 152 10.34 -6.78 7.82
N LEU A 153 10.29 -5.43 7.75
CA LEU A 153 10.44 -4.70 6.50
C LEU A 153 11.86 -4.84 5.95
N LYS A 154 11.98 -5.33 4.72
CA LYS A 154 13.25 -5.57 4.02
C LYS A 154 13.50 -4.55 2.92
N GLU A 155 12.44 -4.09 2.26
CA GLU A 155 12.51 -3.15 1.14
C GLU A 155 11.51 -2.01 1.33
N LEU A 156 12.02 -0.77 1.28
CA LEU A 156 11.21 0.45 1.20
C LEU A 156 11.58 1.21 -0.08
N LYS A 157 10.59 1.44 -0.93
CA LYS A 157 10.75 2.14 -2.21
C LYS A 157 9.76 3.31 -2.27
N ILE A 158 10.27 4.51 -2.48
CA ILE A 158 9.50 5.75 -2.51
C ILE A 158 9.89 6.53 -3.77
N TRP A 159 8.99 6.59 -4.74
CA TRP A 159 9.26 7.21 -6.04
C TRP A 159 8.24 8.32 -6.35
N ASP A 160 8.67 9.39 -6.99
CA ASP A 160 7.78 10.47 -7.48
C ASP A 160 6.75 10.93 -6.42
N CYS A 161 7.27 11.28 -5.23
CA CYS A 161 6.51 11.83 -4.11
C CYS A 161 7.11 13.20 -3.70
N PRO A 162 6.98 14.23 -4.55
CA PRO A 162 7.68 15.50 -4.37
C PRO A 162 7.34 16.31 -3.12
N LYS A 163 6.18 16.07 -2.49
CA LYS A 163 5.76 16.74 -1.26
C LYS A 163 6.08 15.98 0.03
N LEU A 164 6.63 14.77 -0.08
CA LEU A 164 6.90 13.96 1.10
C LEU A 164 8.03 14.61 1.91
N ALA A 165 7.67 15.15 3.07
CA ALA A 165 8.46 16.18 3.73
C ALA A 165 9.57 15.63 4.61
N SER A 166 9.44 14.41 5.14
CA SER A 166 10.42 13.79 6.03
C SER A 166 10.20 12.28 6.13
N LEU A 167 11.21 11.58 6.63
CA LEU A 167 11.07 10.19 7.08
C LEU A 167 10.61 10.11 8.55
N PRO A 168 9.76 9.13 8.92
CA PRO A 168 9.32 8.92 10.30
C PRO A 168 10.47 8.73 11.28
N GLU A 169 10.33 9.23 12.50
CA GLU A 169 11.33 9.07 13.58
C GLU A 169 11.63 7.58 13.87
N GLY A 170 10.62 6.72 13.72
CA GLY A 170 10.73 5.28 13.94
C GLY A 170 11.61 4.52 12.93
N MET A 171 12.07 5.14 11.83
CA MET A 171 12.88 4.47 10.80
C MET A 171 14.14 3.80 11.35
N GLY A 172 14.75 4.38 12.39
CA GLY A 172 15.92 3.79 13.07
C GLY A 172 15.65 2.42 13.71
N ASN A 173 14.39 2.05 13.94
CA ASN A 173 13.99 0.77 14.53
C ASN A 173 13.94 -0.37 13.50
N LEU A 174 13.96 -0.06 12.20
CA LEU A 174 13.83 -1.03 11.12
C LEU A 174 15.15 -1.76 10.87
N LYS A 175 15.53 -2.65 11.79
CA LYS A 175 16.82 -3.38 11.76
C LYS A 175 16.91 -4.43 10.65
N THR A 176 15.78 -4.82 10.08
CA THR A 176 15.69 -5.79 8.97
C THR A 176 15.67 -5.11 7.60
N LEU A 177 15.61 -3.78 7.55
CA LEU A 177 15.55 -3.02 6.30
C LEU A 177 16.90 -3.08 5.59
N LEU A 178 16.92 -3.76 4.45
CA LEU A 178 18.12 -4.01 3.65
C LEU A 178 18.26 -2.97 2.53
N PHE A 179 17.13 -2.55 1.94
CA PHE A 179 17.10 -1.68 0.78
C PHE A 179 16.17 -0.49 1.00
N LEU A 180 16.71 0.72 0.83
CA LEU A 180 15.93 1.97 0.76
C LEU A 180 16.19 2.66 -0.56
N TRP A 181 15.15 2.79 -1.40
CA TRP A 181 15.24 3.48 -2.67
C TRP A 181 14.33 4.70 -2.69
N ILE A 182 14.92 5.87 -2.92
CA ILE A 182 14.24 7.15 -3.06
C ILE A 182 14.55 7.69 -4.46
N LEU A 183 13.53 7.90 -5.28
CA LEU A 183 13.67 8.41 -6.64
C LEU A 183 12.68 9.55 -6.87
N ASP A 184 13.09 10.64 -7.50
CA ASP A 184 12.23 11.77 -7.85
C ASP A 184 11.45 12.34 -6.64
N CYS A 185 12.06 12.30 -5.46
CA CYS A 185 11.54 12.87 -4.22
C CYS A 185 12.46 14.01 -3.74
N PRO A 186 12.40 15.22 -4.31
CA PRO A 186 13.36 16.29 -4.06
C PRO A 186 13.54 16.68 -2.59
N ILE A 187 12.46 16.73 -1.81
CA ILE A 187 12.54 17.07 -0.38
C ILE A 187 13.25 15.96 0.40
N LEU A 188 12.80 14.70 0.24
CA LEU A 188 13.46 13.56 0.88
C LEU A 188 14.92 13.40 0.45
N LYS A 189 15.24 13.61 -0.82
CA LYS A 189 16.62 13.59 -1.32
C LYS A 189 17.51 14.53 -0.51
N GLN A 190 17.07 15.77 -0.30
CA GLN A 190 17.81 16.76 0.47
C GLN A 190 17.96 16.32 1.94
N ARG A 191 16.88 15.85 2.55
CA ARG A 191 16.87 15.43 3.96
C ARG A 191 17.64 14.14 4.23
N CYS A 192 17.71 13.25 3.26
CA CYS A 192 18.46 12.00 3.32
C CYS A 192 19.88 12.14 2.76
N GLN A 193 20.36 13.37 2.53
CA GLN A 193 21.73 13.61 2.06
C GLN A 193 22.73 12.97 3.05
N LYS A 194 23.64 12.16 2.51
CA LYS A 194 24.62 11.43 3.32
C LYS A 194 25.40 12.36 4.25
N GLU A 195 25.42 12.02 5.54
CA GLU A 195 26.13 12.70 6.64
C GLU A 195 25.67 14.13 6.99
N THR A 196 24.94 14.81 6.10
CA THR A 196 24.54 16.21 6.30
C THR A 196 23.03 16.41 6.40
N GLY A 197 22.24 15.48 5.89
CA GLY A 197 20.78 15.56 5.86
C GLY A 197 20.15 15.25 7.22
N GLU A 198 19.09 15.99 7.57
CA GLU A 198 18.37 15.84 8.85
C GLU A 198 17.85 14.43 9.12
N ASP A 199 17.44 13.71 8.06
CA ASP A 199 16.91 12.35 8.18
C ASP A 199 18.00 11.28 7.97
N TRP A 200 19.25 11.66 7.68
CA TRP A 200 20.32 10.69 7.43
C TRP A 200 20.54 9.73 8.61
N SER A 201 20.51 10.24 9.84
CA SER A 201 20.67 9.43 11.05
C SER A 201 19.57 8.36 11.20
N LYS A 202 18.39 8.58 10.62
CA LYS A 202 17.26 7.65 10.64
C LYS A 202 17.45 6.46 9.71
N ILE A 203 18.32 6.57 8.72
CA ILE A 203 18.52 5.57 7.66
C ILE A 203 19.96 5.06 7.56
N ALA A 204 20.92 5.66 8.27
CA ALA A 204 22.34 5.33 8.18
C ALA A 204 22.69 3.86 8.53
N HIS A 205 21.78 3.14 9.20
CA HIS A 205 21.94 1.71 9.50
C HIS A 205 21.58 0.78 8.33
N ILE A 206 20.95 1.30 7.27
CA ILE A 206 20.48 0.52 6.12
C ILE A 206 21.67 0.18 5.21
N PRO A 207 21.87 -1.11 4.84
CA PRO A 207 23.01 -1.53 4.01
C PRO A 207 23.05 -0.94 2.59
N ASP A 208 21.92 -0.89 1.87
CA ASP A 208 21.84 -0.36 0.51
C ASP A 208 20.83 0.79 0.44
N ILE A 209 21.36 2.01 0.33
CA ILE A 209 20.60 3.25 0.21
C ILE A 209 20.84 3.83 -1.19
N ARG A 210 19.79 3.93 -2.00
CA ARG A 210 19.82 4.53 -3.34
C ARG A 210 18.92 5.74 -3.39
N ILE A 211 19.51 6.93 -3.54
CA ILE A 211 18.78 8.20 -3.61
C ILE A 211 19.13 8.87 -4.95
N ASP A 212 18.15 8.99 -5.84
CA ASP A 212 18.31 9.45 -7.22
C ASP A 212 19.59 8.90 -7.90
N PRO A 213 19.75 7.56 -7.98
CA PRO A 213 20.91 6.97 -8.62
C PRO A 213 20.99 7.46 -10.07
N GLN A 214 22.20 7.82 -10.53
CA GLN A 214 22.39 8.23 -11.91
C GLN A 214 21.96 7.10 -12.87
N PRO A 215 21.42 7.43 -14.06
CA PRO A 215 21.11 6.43 -15.07
C PRO A 215 22.35 5.61 -15.40
N GLY A 216 22.35 4.31 -15.04
CA GLY A 216 23.48 3.39 -15.23
C GLY A 216 24.05 2.74 -13.96
N ALA A 217 23.58 3.11 -12.77
CA ALA A 217 24.01 2.49 -11.51
C ALA A 217 23.27 1.17 -11.14
N PHE A 218 22.61 0.54 -12.11
CA PHE A 218 22.03 -0.79 -11.94
C PHE A 218 23.07 -1.85 -12.33
N PHE A 219 23.92 -2.22 -11.37
CA PHE A 219 24.73 -3.44 -11.44
C PHE A 219 24.19 -4.45 -10.43
#